data_AF-A0A6P2MDB4-F1
#
_entry.id   AF-A0A6P2MDB4-F1
#
_cell.length_a   1.000
_cell.length_b   1.000
_cell.length_c   1.000
_cell.angle_alpha   90.00
_cell.angle_beta   90.00
_cell.angle_gamma   90.00
#
_symmetry.space_group_name_H-M   'P 1'
#
loop_
_entity.id
_entity.type
_entity.pdbx_description
1 polymer ?
#
loop_
_entity_poly.entity_id
_entity_poly.type
_entity_poly.pdbx_seq_one_letter_code
_entity_poly.pdbx_strand_id
1 'polypeptide(L)'
;MKVDTQSAEGVTTPFGKLSVSDNVLLLNGKPVNPRVDGNNSLGFVAQVAFKNRRAVLVQNNGGTACPATYRWVTVSDGGYTVSPEFGSCSDLVKISTVSKTLVVTMPGFAGDSQPAAERKRAARTRMTYAYDGKTLMENGKPVSAQ
;
A
#
# COMPACT_ATOMS: atom_id res chain seq x y z
N MET A 1 13.89 -1.34 16.33
CA MET A 1 12.66 -0.95 15.61
C MET A 1 11.63 -2.02 15.90
N LYS A 2 10.54 -1.67 16.60
CA LYS A 2 9.44 -2.61 16.83
C LYS A 2 8.56 -2.59 15.58
N VAL A 3 8.48 -3.72 14.90
CA VAL A 3 7.48 -3.98 13.87
C VAL A 3 6.33 -4.61 14.62
N ASP A 4 5.37 -3.79 15.07
CA ASP A 4 4.19 -4.29 15.75
C ASP A 4 3.30 -4.98 14.71
N THR A 5 3.22 -6.31 14.78
CA THR A 5 2.28 -7.13 14.02
C THR A 5 0.85 -6.70 14.39
N GLN A 6 0.14 -6.02 13.49
CA GLN A 6 -1.20 -5.49 13.75
C GLN A 6 -2.26 -6.56 13.46
N SER A 7 -3.07 -6.85 14.49
CA SER A 7 -4.28 -7.69 14.44
C SER A 7 -5.25 -7.27 13.34
N ALA A 8 -6.05 -8.22 12.86
CA ALA A 8 -7.07 -8.11 11.83
C ALA A 8 -8.19 -7.05 12.08
N GLU A 9 -8.08 -6.20 13.11
CA GLU A 9 -9.14 -5.30 13.60
C GLU A 9 -8.86 -3.81 13.33
N GLY A 10 -7.72 -3.48 12.72
CA GLY A 10 -7.38 -2.11 12.33
C GLY A 10 -6.06 -1.57 12.88
N VAL A 11 -5.74 -0.34 12.47
CA VAL A 11 -4.54 0.41 12.85
C VAL A 11 -4.92 1.64 13.63
N THR A 12 -4.55 1.70 14.90
CA THR A 12 -4.75 2.90 15.73
C THR A 12 -3.63 3.91 15.47
N THR A 13 -4.00 5.16 15.28
CA THR A 13 -3.09 6.29 15.14
C THR A 13 -3.49 7.41 16.09
N PRO A 14 -2.58 8.34 16.43
CA PRO A 14 -2.94 9.56 17.17
C PRO A 14 -3.99 10.44 16.46
N PHE A 15 -4.24 10.20 15.17
CA PHE A 15 -5.15 10.99 14.33
C PHE A 15 -6.43 10.22 13.98
N GLY A 16 -6.66 9.04 14.58
CA GLY A 16 -7.82 8.19 14.32
C GLY A 16 -7.46 6.72 14.12
N LYS A 17 -8.48 5.88 14.04
CA LYS A 17 -8.38 4.44 13.81
C LYS A 17 -8.74 4.11 12.36
N LEU A 18 -7.83 3.46 11.65
CA LEU A 18 -8.14 2.79 10.39
C LEU A 18 -8.66 1.39 10.68
N SER A 19 -9.72 0.96 10.00
CA SER A 19 -10.28 -0.39 10.12
C SER A 19 -10.84 -0.86 8.79
N VAL A 20 -11.07 -2.16 8.66
CA VAL A 20 -11.69 -2.74 7.47
C VAL A 20 -13.05 -3.29 7.88
N SER A 21 -14.10 -2.95 7.14
CA SER A 21 -15.45 -3.52 7.27
C SER A 21 -16.00 -3.77 5.89
N ASP A 22 -16.54 -4.97 5.64
CA ASP A 22 -17.08 -5.35 4.32
C ASP A 22 -16.11 -5.07 3.17
N ASN A 23 -14.82 -5.33 3.39
CA ASN A 23 -13.71 -5.02 2.48
C ASN A 23 -13.52 -3.52 2.15
N VAL A 24 -14.19 -2.62 2.87
CA VAL A 24 -14.03 -1.17 2.72
C VAL A 24 -13.11 -0.65 3.83
N LEU A 25 -12.17 0.21 3.44
CA LEU A 25 -11.35 0.92 4.41
C LEU A 25 -12.14 2.06 5.06
N LEU A 26 -12.15 2.05 6.38
CA LEU A 26 -12.79 3.05 7.22
C LEU A 26 -11.74 3.83 8.02
N LEU A 27 -11.96 5.13 8.20
CA LEU A 27 -11.30 5.97 9.19
C LEU A 27 -12.35 6.43 10.21
N ASN A 28 -12.14 6.07 11.49
CA ASN A 28 -13.08 6.35 12.58
C ASN A 28 -14.51 5.86 12.25
N GLY A 29 -14.62 4.69 11.62
CA GLY A 29 -15.90 4.08 11.21
C GLY A 29 -16.53 4.69 9.96
N LYS A 30 -15.91 5.68 9.30
CA LYS A 30 -16.41 6.29 8.07
C LYS A 30 -15.57 5.86 6.86
N PRO A 31 -16.17 5.52 5.71
CA PRO A 31 -15.40 5.22 4.50
C PRO A 31 -14.45 6.36 4.13
N VAL A 32 -13.24 6.01 3.73
CA VAL A 32 -12.29 6.99 3.20
C VAL A 32 -12.69 7.43 1.78
N ASN A 33 -12.27 8.61 1.37
CA ASN A 33 -12.42 9.16 0.03
C ASN A 33 -11.05 9.63 -0.53
N PRO A 34 -10.60 9.15 -1.70
CA PRO A 34 -11.22 8.15 -2.57
C PRO A 34 -11.43 6.81 -1.85
N ARG A 35 -12.51 6.13 -2.24
CA ARG A 35 -12.91 4.84 -1.66
C ARG A 35 -11.83 3.80 -1.90
N VAL A 36 -11.49 3.05 -0.85
CA VAL A 36 -10.56 1.92 -0.92
C VAL A 36 -11.34 0.66 -0.61
N ASP A 37 -11.59 -0.12 -1.66
CA ASP A 37 -12.25 -1.42 -1.59
C ASP A 37 -11.23 -2.53 -1.86
N GLY A 38 -11.34 -3.62 -1.09
CA GLY A 38 -10.60 -4.85 -1.32
C GLY A 38 -11.31 -5.75 -2.31
N ASN A 39 -10.57 -6.34 -3.23
CA ASN A 39 -11.08 -7.34 -4.18
C ASN A 39 -11.51 -8.59 -3.42
N ASN A 40 -10.60 -9.17 -2.63
CA ASN A 40 -10.92 -10.26 -1.70
C ASN A 40 -10.89 -9.81 -0.24
N SER A 41 -9.87 -9.04 0.13
CA SER A 41 -9.74 -8.45 1.47
C SER A 41 -8.77 -7.28 1.46
N LEU A 42 -8.81 -6.47 2.52
CA LEU A 42 -7.79 -5.45 2.80
C LEU A 42 -6.92 -5.89 3.97
N GLY A 43 -5.61 -5.67 3.86
CA GLY A 43 -4.63 -5.92 4.90
C GLY A 43 -3.83 -4.67 5.24
N PHE A 44 -3.37 -4.58 6.49
CA PHE A 44 -2.44 -3.53 6.93
C PHE A 44 -1.02 -4.08 6.94
N VAL A 45 -0.15 -3.50 6.12
CA VAL A 45 1.22 -4.02 5.91
C VAL A 45 2.22 -3.31 6.80
N ALA A 46 2.11 -1.99 6.91
CA ALA A 46 3.03 -1.19 7.70
C ALA A 46 2.43 0.14 8.11
N GLN A 47 2.96 0.67 9.20
CA GLN A 47 2.71 2.02 9.66
C GLN A 47 4.02 2.78 9.80
N VAL A 48 4.08 3.97 9.21
CA VAL A 48 5.22 4.88 9.26
C VAL A 48 4.85 6.13 10.04
N ALA A 49 5.65 6.41 11.05
CA ALA A 49 5.49 7.55 11.94
C ALA A 49 6.25 8.80 11.45
N PHE A 50 5.51 9.90 11.22
CA PHE A 50 6.07 11.24 11.04
C PHE A 50 5.68 12.15 12.19
N LYS A 51 6.25 13.37 12.27
CA LYS A 51 5.95 14.30 13.37
C LYS A 51 4.45 14.61 13.51
N ASN A 52 3.78 14.93 12.41
CA ASN A 52 2.39 15.41 12.41
C ASN A 52 1.43 14.55 11.57
N ARG A 53 1.85 13.32 11.22
CA ARG A 53 1.04 12.40 10.41
C ARG A 53 1.44 10.95 10.65
N ARG A 54 0.57 10.03 10.29
CA ARG A 54 0.85 8.59 10.19
C ARG A 54 0.52 8.13 8.78
N ALA A 55 1.46 7.45 8.13
CA ALA A 55 1.21 6.81 6.85
C ALA A 55 1.05 5.31 7.07
N VAL A 56 -0.03 4.74 6.54
CA VAL A 56 -0.33 3.31 6.65
C VAL A 56 -0.36 2.73 5.25
N LEU A 57 0.39 1.65 5.04
CA LEU A 57 0.36 0.90 3.79
C LEU A 57 -0.76 -0.13 3.89
N VAL A 58 -1.77 0.03 3.05
CA VAL A 58 -2.90 -0.88 2.94
C VAL A 58 -2.71 -1.73 1.68
N GLN A 59 -2.78 -3.04 1.84
CA GLN A 59 -2.74 -4.02 0.76
C GLN A 59 -4.16 -4.40 0.38
N ASN A 60 -4.48 -4.30 -0.89
CA ASN A 60 -5.64 -4.93 -1.50
C ASN A 60 -5.23 -6.33 -1.96
N ASN A 61 -5.78 -7.35 -1.31
CA ASN A 61 -5.56 -8.74 -1.68
C ASN A 61 -6.45 -9.09 -2.87
N GLY A 62 -5.82 -9.42 -3.99
CA GLY A 62 -6.47 -9.88 -5.21
C GLY A 62 -6.40 -11.40 -5.36
N GLY A 63 -6.49 -11.86 -6.62
CA GLY A 63 -6.46 -13.27 -7.00
C GLY A 63 -5.19 -13.65 -7.76
N THR A 64 -5.19 -14.81 -8.41
CA THR A 64 -4.02 -15.38 -9.11
C THR A 64 -3.41 -14.46 -10.18
N ALA A 65 -4.22 -13.60 -10.81
CA ALA A 65 -3.74 -12.66 -11.83
C ALA A 65 -3.01 -11.44 -11.23
N CYS A 66 -3.40 -11.01 -10.03
CA CYS A 66 -2.74 -9.92 -9.31
C CYS A 66 -2.92 -10.12 -7.80
N PRO A 67 -1.99 -10.85 -7.15
CA PRO A 67 -2.14 -11.21 -5.73
C PRO A 67 -2.27 -10.01 -4.79
N ALA A 68 -1.53 -8.93 -5.05
CA ALA A 68 -1.51 -7.77 -4.15
C ALA A 68 -1.29 -6.45 -4.88
N THR A 69 -2.17 -5.48 -4.63
CA THR A 69 -1.90 -4.06 -4.89
C THR A 69 -1.94 -3.28 -3.58
N TYR A 70 -1.50 -2.03 -3.60
CA TYR A 70 -1.26 -1.25 -2.41
C TYR A 70 -1.73 0.19 -2.57
N ARG A 71 -2.09 0.80 -1.44
CA ARG A 71 -2.33 2.24 -1.32
C ARG A 71 -1.71 2.75 -0.02
N TRP A 72 -1.15 3.95 -0.07
CA TRP A 72 -0.78 4.69 1.12
C TRP A 72 -1.98 5.49 1.61
N VAL A 73 -2.28 5.36 2.91
CA VAL A 73 -3.30 6.12 3.60
C VAL A 73 -2.60 6.94 4.66
N THR A 74 -2.54 8.25 4.44
CA THR A 74 -1.87 9.18 5.35
C THR A 74 -2.90 9.92 6.17
N VAL A 75 -2.90 9.73 7.48
CA VAL A 75 -3.80 10.39 8.43
C VAL A 75 -3.04 11.44 9.23
N SER A 76 -3.67 12.60 9.44
CA SER A 76 -3.14 13.74 10.19
C SER A 76 -4.29 14.47 10.88
N ASP A 77 -3.96 15.47 11.69
CA ASP A 77 -4.96 16.25 12.44
C ASP A 77 -5.95 16.99 11.53
N GLY A 78 -5.53 17.36 10.31
CA GLY A 78 -6.37 18.05 9.31
C GLY A 78 -7.17 17.12 8.40
N GLY A 79 -7.15 15.81 8.61
CA GLY A 79 -7.82 14.83 7.75
C GLY A 79 -6.87 13.76 7.23
N TYR A 80 -7.16 13.23 6.04
CA TYR A 80 -6.41 12.14 5.44
C TYR A 80 -6.21 12.31 3.93
N THR A 81 -5.19 11.65 3.41
CA THR A 81 -4.96 11.49 1.97
C THR A 81 -4.78 10.02 1.63
N VAL A 82 -5.23 9.65 0.43
CA VAL A 82 -5.06 8.30 -0.12
C VAL A 82 -4.26 8.44 -1.41
N SER A 83 -3.22 7.63 -1.58
CA SER A 83 -2.46 7.58 -2.82
C SER A 83 -3.25 6.90 -3.93
N PRO A 84 -2.85 7.06 -5.21
CA PRO A 84 -3.23 6.13 -6.26
C PRO A 84 -2.93 4.68 -5.86
N GLU A 85 -3.62 3.74 -6.49
CA GLU A 85 -3.26 2.32 -6.40
C GLU A 85 -1.91 2.08 -7.05
N PHE A 86 -1.10 1.21 -6.45
CA PHE A 86 0.19 0.84 -6.98
C PHE A 86 0.59 -0.57 -6.60
N GLY A 87 1.65 -1.06 -7.24
CA GLY A 87 2.21 -2.37 -6.96
C GLY A 87 2.38 -3.16 -8.24
N SER A 88 3.35 -4.05 -8.22
CA SER A 88 3.67 -4.91 -9.35
C SER A 88 2.85 -6.18 -9.37
N CYS A 89 1.77 -6.30 -8.59
CA CYS A 89 1.09 -7.54 -8.22
C CYS A 89 1.84 -8.49 -7.28
N SER A 90 3.07 -8.16 -6.87
CA SER A 90 3.85 -8.94 -5.89
C SER A 90 3.40 -8.66 -4.45
N ASP A 91 3.26 -9.72 -3.65
CA ASP A 91 3.08 -9.66 -2.19
C ASP A 91 4.42 -9.46 -1.44
N LEU A 92 5.54 -9.74 -2.09
CA LEU A 92 6.89 -9.53 -1.55
C LEU A 92 7.32 -8.06 -1.56
N VAL A 93 6.90 -7.30 -0.54
CA VAL A 93 7.24 -5.87 -0.42
C VAL A 93 8.33 -5.59 0.61
N LYS A 94 9.21 -4.65 0.29
CA LYS A 94 10.17 -4.04 1.20
C LYS A 94 9.93 -2.55 1.29
N ILE A 95 9.76 -2.07 2.52
CA ILE A 95 9.37 -0.68 2.80
C ILE A 95 10.57 0.04 3.42
N SER A 96 10.83 1.24 2.95
CA SER A 96 11.84 2.13 3.51
C SER A 96 11.37 3.58 3.44
N THR A 97 12.08 4.47 4.13
CA THR A 97 11.82 5.91 4.13
C THR A 97 13.09 6.66 3.78
N VAL A 98 13.04 7.54 2.78
CA VAL A 98 14.16 8.37 2.35
C VAL A 98 13.73 9.82 2.37
N SER A 99 14.32 10.66 3.22
CA SER A 99 14.02 12.11 3.29
C SER A 99 12.52 12.43 3.40
N LYS A 100 11.77 11.64 4.18
CA LYS A 100 10.30 11.69 4.38
C LYS A 100 9.44 11.17 3.22
N THR A 101 10.06 10.69 2.15
CA THR A 101 9.41 9.94 1.08
C THR A 101 9.28 8.48 1.49
N LEU A 102 8.09 7.93 1.32
CA LEU A 102 7.76 6.53 1.55
C LEU A 102 8.17 5.75 0.31
N VAL A 103 9.07 4.78 0.46
CA VAL A 103 9.59 3.99 -0.66
C VAL A 103 9.19 2.54 -0.46
N VAL A 104 8.53 1.96 -1.45
CA VAL A 104 8.18 0.54 -1.50
C VAL A 104 8.92 -0.08 -2.67
N THR A 105 9.67 -1.13 -2.42
CA THR A 105 10.33 -1.91 -3.47
C THR A 105 9.85 -3.34 -3.45
N MET A 106 9.59 -3.89 -4.63
CA MET A 106 9.06 -5.24 -4.81
C MET A 106 9.57 -5.82 -6.13
N PRO A 107 9.66 -7.15 -6.28
CA PRO A 107 9.97 -7.74 -7.57
C PRO A 107 8.81 -7.52 -8.55
N GLY A 108 9.10 -7.61 -9.86
CA GLY A 108 8.07 -7.71 -10.87
C GLY A 108 7.30 -9.02 -10.73
N PHE A 109 6.05 -9.02 -11.19
CA PHE A 109 5.19 -10.20 -11.19
C PHE A 109 4.86 -10.60 -12.62
N ALA A 110 4.79 -11.91 -12.85
CA ALA A 110 4.10 -12.47 -14.00
C ALA A 110 3.19 -13.58 -13.47
N GLY A 111 1.92 -13.55 -13.87
CA GLY A 111 0.90 -14.48 -13.38
C GLY A 111 1.24 -15.94 -13.67
N ASP A 112 0.58 -16.85 -12.97
CA ASP A 112 0.86 -18.29 -13.07
C ASP A 112 0.58 -18.87 -14.46
N SER A 113 -0.24 -18.20 -15.27
CA SER A 113 -0.49 -18.55 -16.67
C SER A 113 0.72 -18.31 -17.58
N GLN A 114 1.72 -17.53 -17.16
CA GLN A 114 2.90 -17.22 -17.95
C GLN A 114 3.97 -18.31 -17.86
N PRO A 115 4.80 -18.50 -18.90
CA PRO A 115 5.89 -19.46 -18.89
C PRO A 115 6.87 -19.23 -17.72
N ALA A 116 7.44 -20.31 -17.17
CA ALA A 116 8.37 -20.23 -16.05
C ALA A 116 9.58 -19.31 -16.31
N ALA A 117 10.03 -19.20 -17.56
CA ALA A 117 11.11 -18.28 -17.95
C ALA A 117 10.71 -16.80 -17.78
N GLU A 118 9.48 -16.44 -18.13
CA GLU A 118 8.96 -15.09 -17.99
C GLU A 118 8.74 -14.73 -16.52
N ARG A 119 8.19 -15.66 -15.74
CA ARG A 119 8.08 -15.54 -14.27
C ARG A 119 9.42 -15.28 -13.60
N LYS A 120 10.46 -16.03 -13.99
CA LYS A 120 11.83 -15.81 -13.49
C LYS A 120 12.40 -14.46 -13.90
N ARG A 121 12.10 -13.97 -15.11
CA ARG A 121 12.52 -12.63 -15.57
C ARG A 121 11.83 -11.54 -14.77
N ALA A 122 10.51 -11.61 -14.62
CA ALA A 122 9.74 -10.66 -13.82
C ALA A 122 10.23 -10.59 -12.37
N ALA A 123 10.45 -11.75 -11.74
CA ALA A 123 10.96 -11.83 -10.36
C ALA A 123 12.36 -11.21 -10.15
N ARG A 124 13.14 -11.05 -11.23
CA ARG A 124 14.46 -10.38 -11.20
C ARG A 124 14.37 -8.88 -11.45
N THR A 125 13.28 -8.39 -12.02
CA THR A 125 13.03 -6.97 -12.20
C THR A 125 12.64 -6.35 -10.87
N ARG A 126 13.33 -5.30 -10.45
CA ARG A 126 12.99 -4.56 -9.24
C ARG A 126 12.10 -3.38 -9.59
N MET A 127 10.90 -3.34 -9.00
CA MET A 127 9.96 -2.24 -9.08
C MET A 127 10.12 -1.36 -7.84
N THR A 128 10.18 -0.05 -8.03
CA THR A 128 10.34 0.94 -6.96
C THR A 128 9.24 1.98 -7.04
N TYR A 129 8.51 2.14 -5.94
CA TYR A 129 7.41 3.08 -5.78
C TYR A 129 7.78 4.10 -4.71
N ALA A 130 7.75 5.38 -5.03
CA ALA A 130 8.08 6.47 -4.11
C ALA A 130 6.90 7.42 -3.95
N TYR A 131 6.46 7.65 -2.71
CA TYR A 131 5.33 8.50 -2.39
C TYR A 131 5.73 9.59 -1.38
N ASP A 132 5.56 10.86 -1.76
CA ASP A 132 5.91 12.01 -0.90
C ASP A 132 4.72 12.49 -0.03
N GLY A 133 3.51 11.95 -0.25
CA GLY A 133 2.27 12.43 0.35
C GLY A 133 1.32 13.11 -0.64
N LYS A 134 1.77 13.36 -1.86
CA LYS A 134 1.00 13.96 -2.96
C LYS A 134 1.20 13.21 -4.26
N THR A 135 2.45 12.95 -4.63
CA THR A 135 2.84 12.33 -5.89
C THR A 135 3.37 10.93 -5.63
N LEU A 136 2.87 9.97 -6.39
CA LEU A 136 3.43 8.63 -6.46
C LEU A 136 4.29 8.52 -7.72
N MET A 137 5.50 7.97 -7.59
CA MET A 137 6.39 7.68 -8.70
C MET A 137 6.67 6.18 -8.78
N GLU A 138 6.52 5.59 -9.95
CA GLU A 138 6.95 4.23 -10.29
C GLU A 138 8.23 4.30 -11.11
N ASN A 139 9.33 3.73 -10.61
CA ASN A 139 10.64 3.72 -11.26
C ASN A 139 11.08 5.10 -11.76
N GLY A 140 10.74 6.16 -11.01
CA GLY A 140 11.05 7.55 -11.32
C GLY A 140 10.05 8.26 -12.24
N LYS A 141 8.99 7.59 -12.70
CA LYS A 141 7.91 8.18 -13.51
C LYS A 141 6.66 8.41 -12.66
N PRO A 142 5.97 9.55 -12.78
CA PRO A 142 4.75 9.80 -12.01
C PRO A 142 3.65 8.80 -12.39
N VAL A 143 2.98 8.26 -11.38
CA VAL A 143 1.77 7.44 -11.54
C VAL A 143 0.58 8.37 -11.41
N SER A 144 -0.20 8.49 -12.49
CA SER A 144 -1.45 9.26 -12.47
C SER A 144 -2.50 8.52 -11.65
N ALA A 145 -3.24 9.25 -10.81
CA ALA A 145 -4.49 8.73 -10.25
C ALA A 145 -5.46 8.50 -11.41
N GLN A 146 -5.91 7.26 -11.61
CA GLN A 146 -7.06 6.96 -12.49
C GLN A 146 -8.36 7.13 -11.71
#